data_AF-A0A746D692-F1
#
_entry.id   AF-A0A746D692-F1
#
_cell.length_a   1.000
_cell.length_b   1.000
_cell.length_c   1.000
_cell.angle_alpha   90.00
_cell.angle_beta   90.00
_cell.angle_gamma   90.00
#
_symmetry.space_group_name_H-M   'P 1'
#
loop_
_entity.id
_entity.type
_entity.pdbx_description
1 polymer ?
#
loop_
_entity_poly.entity_id
_entity_poly.type
_entity_poly.pdbx_seq_one_letter_code
_entity_poly.pdbx_strand_id
1 'polypeptide(L)'
;RLKPTVAIGAQAAAVHGISEQALCGAPSWTDVARQLRHAIGDRPVIIFNARFDIRILKQTAAAHSDPADWLEELTVYCAMELAAGYYGATNRYGT
;
A
#
# COMPACT_ATOMS: atom_id res chain seq x y z
N ARG A 1 -3.57 -3.29 8.98
CA ARG A 1 -3.06 -4.65 9.26
C ARG A 1 -3.94 -5.63 8.49
N LEU A 2 -3.34 -6.63 7.84
CA LEU A 2 -4.03 -7.57 6.96
C LEU A 2 -3.50 -8.98 7.25
N LYS A 3 -4.35 -10.00 7.12
CA LYS A 3 -3.95 -11.39 7.33
C LYS A 3 -3.06 -11.86 6.17
N PRO A 4 -1.79 -12.24 6.42
CA PRO A 4 -0.86 -12.60 5.36
C PRO A 4 -1.18 -13.97 4.75
N THR A 5 -0.72 -14.20 3.53
CA THR A 5 -0.85 -15.49 2.81
C THR A 5 0.34 -16.42 3.05
N VAL A 6 1.43 -15.90 3.61
CA VAL A 6 2.67 -16.62 3.94
C VAL A 6 3.12 -16.27 5.35
N ALA A 7 3.97 -17.12 5.93
CA ALA A 7 4.56 -16.87 7.24
C ALA A 7 5.36 -15.57 7.26
N ILE A 8 5.36 -14.87 8.39
CA ILE A 8 6.12 -13.62 8.54
C ILE A 8 7.59 -13.97 8.76
N GLY A 9 8.47 -13.48 7.87
CA GLY A 9 9.91 -13.66 8.05
C GLY A 9 10.41 -13.02 9.35
N ALA A 10 11.31 -13.69 10.06
CA ALA A 10 11.81 -13.24 11.37
C ALA A 10 12.41 -11.82 11.34
N GLN A 11 13.13 -11.48 10.28
CA GLN A 11 13.68 -10.14 10.10
C GLN A 11 12.60 -9.08 9.89
N ALA A 12 11.56 -9.39 9.11
CA ALA A 12 10.43 -8.48 8.91
C ALA A 12 9.66 -8.25 10.21
N ALA A 13 9.44 -9.32 11.00
CA ALA A 13 8.85 -9.20 12.34
C ALA A 13 9.71 -8.35 13.28
N ALA A 14 11.04 -8.51 13.25
CA ALA A 14 11.96 -7.72 14.08
C ALA A 14 11.99 -6.23 13.71
N VAL A 15 11.98 -5.91 12.42
CA VAL A 15 12.00 -4.52 11.92
C VAL A 15 10.67 -3.82 12.18
N HIS A 16 9.54 -4.50 11.94
CA HIS A 16 8.22 -3.87 11.97
C HIS A 16 7.45 -4.09 13.28
N GLY A 17 7.88 -5.02 14.13
CA GLY A 17 7.20 -5.37 15.39
C GLY A 17 5.83 -6.03 15.19
N ILE A 18 5.55 -6.58 14.00
CA ILE A 18 4.27 -7.24 13.69
C ILE A 18 4.47 -8.76 13.78
N SER A 19 3.83 -9.39 14.76
CA SER A 19 3.81 -10.85 14.94
C SER A 19 2.61 -11.50 14.25
N GLU A 20 2.68 -12.81 14.00
CA GLU A 20 1.55 -13.57 13.46
C GLU A 20 0.33 -13.54 14.39
N GLN A 21 0.55 -13.61 15.70
CA GLN A 21 -0.51 -13.47 16.70
C GLN A 21 -1.23 -12.12 16.61
N ALA A 22 -0.51 -11.04 16.32
CA ALA A 22 -1.10 -9.71 16.12
C ALA A 22 -1.98 -9.62 14.86
N LEU A 23 -1.91 -10.61 13.95
CA LEU A 23 -2.68 -10.68 12.71
C LEU A 23 -3.73 -11.81 12.69
N CYS A 24 -3.86 -12.60 13.76
CA CYS A 24 -4.76 -13.76 13.80
C CYS A 24 -6.23 -13.42 13.47
N GLY A 25 -6.68 -12.22 13.87
CA GLY A 25 -8.01 -11.67 13.54
C GLY A 25 -8.00 -10.50 12.56
N ALA A 26 -6.89 -10.27 11.84
CA ALA A 26 -6.83 -9.19 10.86
C ALA A 26 -7.75 -9.47 9.66
N PRO A 27 -8.29 -8.42 9.01
CA PRO A 27 -9.14 -8.59 7.83
C PRO A 27 -8.38 -9.23 6.67
N SER A 28 -9.13 -9.86 5.76
CA SER A 28 -8.59 -10.39 4.51
C SER A 28 -8.30 -9.25 3.52
N TRP A 29 -7.55 -9.55 2.45
CA TRP A 29 -7.39 -8.63 1.32
C TRP A 29 -8.74 -8.21 0.75
N THR A 30 -9.67 -9.13 0.52
CA THR A 30 -10.98 -8.83 -0.08
C THR A 30 -11.78 -7.81 0.73
N ASP A 31 -11.76 -7.92 2.06
CA ASP A 31 -12.43 -6.97 2.96
C ASP A 31 -11.81 -5.57 2.86
N VAL A 32 -10.47 -5.52 2.83
CA VAL A 32 -9.70 -4.29 2.78
C VAL A 32 -9.80 -3.62 1.41
N ALA A 33 -9.69 -4.38 0.32
CA ALA A 33 -9.80 -3.89 -1.06
C ALA A 33 -11.16 -3.25 -1.34
N ARG A 34 -12.25 -3.89 -0.88
CA ARG A 34 -13.61 -3.33 -0.99
C ARG A 34 -13.72 -1.98 -0.25
N GLN A 35 -13.16 -1.89 0.95
CA GLN A 35 -13.17 -0.65 1.74
C GLN A 35 -12.31 0.43 1.08
N LEU A 36 -11.12 0.08 0.59
CA LEU A 36 -10.22 0.99 -0.14
C LEU A 36 -10.88 1.53 -1.39
N ARG A 37 -11.43 0.66 -2.24
CA ARG A 37 -12.12 1.07 -3.48
C ARG A 37 -13.27 2.04 -3.18
N HIS A 38 -14.08 1.74 -2.17
CA HIS A 38 -15.16 2.63 -1.74
C HIS A 38 -14.64 3.96 -1.18
N ALA A 39 -13.59 3.91 -0.35
CA ALA A 39 -13.01 5.08 0.29
C ALA A 39 -12.22 5.98 -0.68
N ILE A 40 -11.76 5.46 -1.82
CA ILE A 40 -11.13 6.25 -2.88
C ILE A 40 -12.21 6.79 -3.83
N GLY A 41 -13.12 5.93 -4.31
CA GLY A 41 -14.07 6.29 -5.35
C GLY A 41 -13.35 6.76 -6.62
N ASP A 42 -13.80 7.86 -7.22
CA ASP A 42 -13.22 8.41 -8.46
C ASP A 42 -12.17 9.51 -8.18
N ARG A 43 -11.71 9.63 -6.94
CA ARG A 43 -10.75 10.68 -6.55
C ARG A 43 -9.31 10.26 -6.85
N PRO A 44 -8.44 11.21 -7.24
CA PRO A 44 -7.01 10.94 -7.33
C PRO A 44 -6.44 10.59 -5.96
N VAL A 45 -5.50 9.64 -5.95
CA VAL A 45 -4.78 9.18 -4.75
C VAL A 45 -3.42 9.87 -4.69
N ILE A 46 -3.17 10.61 -3.61
CA ILE A 46 -1.88 11.25 -3.34
C ILE A 46 -1.25 10.56 -2.14
N ILE A 47 -0.13 9.87 -2.36
CA ILE A 47 0.55 9.05 -1.34
C ILE A 47 2.07 9.22 -1.41
N PHE A 48 2.76 8.83 -0.35
CA PHE A 48 4.22 8.73 -0.36
C PHE A 48 4.65 7.42 -1.01
N ASN A 49 5.85 7.37 -1.61
CA ASN A 49 6.39 6.15 -2.23
C ASN A 49 5.42 5.45 -3.20
N ALA A 50 4.63 6.20 -3.98
CA ALA A 50 3.51 5.66 -4.75
C ALA A 50 3.85 4.43 -5.60
N ARG A 51 5.01 4.43 -6.26
CA ARG A 51 5.49 3.28 -7.06
C ARG A 51 5.65 2.01 -6.23
N PHE A 52 6.16 2.13 -5.00
CA PHE A 52 6.33 1.02 -4.08
C PHE A 52 4.96 0.53 -3.58
N ASP A 53 4.13 1.44 -3.05
CA ASP A 53 2.86 1.08 -2.42
C ASP A 53 1.88 0.45 -3.41
N ILE A 54 1.74 1.02 -4.62
CA ILE A 54 0.87 0.45 -5.66
C ILE A 54 1.34 -0.96 -6.06
N ARG A 55 2.66 -1.17 -6.17
CA ARG A 55 3.21 -2.51 -6.44
C ARG A 55 2.87 -3.50 -5.31
N ILE A 56 2.98 -3.09 -4.04
CA ILE A 56 2.65 -3.95 -2.90
C ILE A 56 1.15 -4.29 -2.89
N LEU A 57 0.27 -3.35 -3.21
CA LEU A 57 -1.16 -3.61 -3.32
C LEU A 57 -1.46 -4.64 -4.40
N LYS A 58 -0.86 -4.50 -5.60
CA LYS A 58 -1.01 -5.47 -6.70
C LYS A 58 -0.48 -6.86 -6.35
N GLN A 59 0.69 -6.93 -5.70
CA GLN A 59 1.25 -8.22 -5.24
C GLN A 59 0.36 -8.88 -4.19
N THR A 60 -0.19 -8.09 -3.27
CA THR A 60 -1.13 -8.58 -2.26
C THR A 60 -2.40 -9.11 -2.93
N ALA A 61 -2.96 -8.37 -3.88
CA ALA A 61 -4.12 -8.81 -4.66
C ALA A 61 -3.87 -10.15 -5.35
N ALA A 62 -2.75 -10.26 -6.09
CA ALA A 62 -2.38 -11.48 -6.79
C ALA A 62 -2.21 -12.68 -5.84
N ALA A 63 -1.63 -12.47 -4.64
CA ALA A 63 -1.50 -13.53 -3.64
C ALA A 63 -2.86 -14.02 -3.09
N HIS A 64 -3.91 -13.22 -3.25
CA HIS A 64 -5.30 -13.55 -2.91
C HIS A 64 -6.17 -13.88 -4.15
N SER A 65 -5.54 -14.12 -5.31
CA SER A 65 -6.22 -14.41 -6.58
C SER A 65 -7.19 -13.31 -7.04
N ASP A 66 -6.94 -12.06 -6.64
CA ASP A 66 -7.68 -10.89 -7.11
C ASP A 66 -6.89 -10.24 -8.26
N PRO A 67 -7.46 -10.11 -9.47
CA PRO A 67 -6.79 -9.43 -10.59
C PRO A 67 -6.58 -7.94 -10.30
N ALA A 68 -7.42 -7.34 -9.44
CA ALA A 68 -7.35 -5.96 -9.00
C ALA A 68 -7.19 -4.91 -10.12
N ASP A 69 -7.90 -5.11 -11.25
CA ASP A 69 -7.90 -4.21 -12.41
C ASP A 69 -8.20 -2.74 -12.03
N TRP A 70 -9.03 -2.54 -10.99
CA TRP A 70 -9.36 -1.22 -10.45
C TRP A 70 -8.14 -0.44 -9.93
N LEU A 71 -7.04 -1.10 -9.56
CA LEU A 71 -5.79 -0.44 -9.18
C LEU A 71 -5.07 0.18 -10.39
N GLU A 72 -5.26 -0.37 -11.59
CA GLU A 72 -4.72 0.19 -12.84
C GLU A 72 -5.48 1.43 -13.28
N GLU A 73 -6.77 1.52 -12.92
CA GLU A 73 -7.65 2.64 -13.25
C GLU A 73 -7.44 3.87 -12.34
N LEU A 74 -6.71 3.71 -11.23
CA LEU A 74 -6.47 4.80 -10.29
C LEU A 74 -5.54 5.86 -10.89
N THR A 75 -5.96 7.13 -10.77
CA THR A 75 -5.04 8.25 -10.93
C THR A 75 -4.24 8.41 -9.64
N VAL A 76 -2.94 8.13 -9.68
CA VAL A 76 -2.05 8.15 -8.50
C VAL A 76 -0.91 9.15 -8.68
N TYR A 77 -0.66 9.97 -7.67
CA TYR A 77 0.47 10.87 -7.61
C TYR A 77 1.34 10.58 -6.39
N CYS A 78 2.66 10.69 -6.57
CA CYS A 78 3.61 10.61 -5.47
C CYS A 78 3.82 11.99 -4.84
N ALA A 79 3.47 12.14 -3.56
CA ALA A 79 3.66 13.38 -2.82
C ALA A 79 5.13 13.85 -2.82
N MET A 80 6.08 12.91 -2.76
CA MET A 80 7.53 13.19 -2.79
C MET A 80 7.97 13.74 -4.15
N GLU A 81 7.49 13.15 -5.24
CA GLU A 81 7.82 13.60 -6.60
C GLU A 81 7.21 14.99 -6.86
N LEU A 82 5.97 15.22 -6.42
CA LEU A 82 5.34 16.55 -6.48
C LEU A 82 6.13 17.59 -5.67
N ALA A 83 6.53 17.24 -4.44
CA ALA A 83 7.32 18.12 -3.59
C ALA A 83 8.70 18.42 -4.20
N ALA A 84 9.39 17.40 -4.72
CA ALA A 84 10.67 17.57 -5.40
C ALA A 84 10.54 18.43 -6.67
N GLY A 85 9.46 18.26 -7.44
CA GLY A 85 9.18 19.05 -8.63
C GLY A 85 8.94 20.53 -8.34
N TYR A 86 8.32 20.85 -7.20
CA TYR A 86 8.01 22.24 -6.83
C TYR A 86 9.10 22.93 -6.00
N TYR A 87 9.71 22.22 -5.04
CA TYR A 87 10.67 22.78 -4.09
C TYR A 87 12.13 22.38 -4.35
N GLY A 88 12.38 21.48 -5.32
CA GLY A 88 13.69 20.88 -5.57
C GLY A 88 13.96 19.63 -4.73
N ALA A 89 14.83 18.74 -5.20
CA ALA A 89 15.06 17.43 -4.58
C ALA A 89 15.80 17.48 -3.23
N THR A 90 16.40 18.61 -2.85
CA THR A 90 17.13 18.77 -1.58
C THR A 90 16.40 19.69 -0.59
N ASN A 91 15.09 19.86 -0.78
CA ASN A 91 14.31 20.75 0.06
C ASN A 91 14.17 20.23 1.50
N ARG A 92 13.93 21.13 2.45
CA ARG A 92 13.79 20.81 3.89
C ARG A 92 12.59 19.94 4.26
N TYR A 93 11.67 19.71 3.32
CA TYR A 93 10.47 18.90 3.50
C TYR A 93 10.67 17.44 3.05
N GLY A 94 11.89 17.11 2.58
CA GLY A 94 12.34 15.74 2.35
C GLY A 94 12.01 15.24 0.94
N THR A 95 13.05 14.75 0.27
CA THR A 95 12.98 13.53 -0.55
C THR A 95 13.49 12.37 0.27
#